data_AF-A0A3D0XKC6-F1
#
_entry.id   AF-A0A3D0XKC6-F1
#
_cell.length_a   1.000
_cell.length_b   1.000
_cell.length_c   1.000
_cell.angle_alpha   90.00
_cell.angle_beta   90.00
_cell.angle_gamma   90.00
#
_symmetry.space_group_name_H-M   'P 1'
#
loop_
_entity.id
_entity.type
_entity.pdbx_description
1 polymer ?
#
loop_
_entity_poly.entity_id
_entity_poly.type
_entity_poly.pdbx_seq_one_letter_code
_entity_poly.pdbx_strand_id
1 'polypeptide(L)'
;MLYPLTFQPIFQERVWGGRNLESLFGKPLPADKRIGESWEISDRPGAESIIANGPLAGLSLRWLMEEHAEELLGNVPDRNGRFPWLAKLLDAEADLSVQVHPPAEIAPALGGESKTEAWYIAHATPGARIIAGLPEDMTRDAFAERLGQPDFADCLNVIAAEADKAL
;
A
#
# COMPACT_ATOMS: atom_id res chain seq x y z
N MET A 1 14.54 14.01 22.51
CA MET A 1 13.68 12.85 22.77
C MET A 1 12.45 13.00 21.91
N LEU A 2 12.24 12.06 20.99
CA LEU A 2 11.05 11.98 20.17
C LEU A 2 9.83 11.69 21.05
N TYR A 3 8.66 12.08 20.56
CA TYR A 3 7.36 11.89 21.19
C TYR A 3 6.46 11.13 20.22
N PRO A 4 5.26 10.67 20.61
CA PRO A 4 4.33 10.03 19.66
C PRO A 4 4.02 10.96 18.48
N LEU A 5 4.52 10.57 17.31
CA LEU A 5 4.36 11.31 16.06
C LEU A 5 3.10 10.86 15.34
N THR A 6 2.34 11.83 14.85
CA THR A 6 1.26 11.65 13.90
C THR A 6 1.63 12.36 12.61
N PHE A 7 1.11 11.88 11.48
CA PHE A 7 1.45 12.40 10.16
C PHE A 7 0.21 12.85 9.41
N GLN A 8 0.38 13.85 8.56
CA GLN A 8 -0.65 14.25 7.60
C GLN A 8 -0.80 13.14 6.54
N PRO A 9 -2.02 12.68 6.23
CA PRO A 9 -2.22 11.66 5.21
C PRO A 9 -1.91 12.21 3.82
N ILE A 10 -1.30 11.39 2.97
CA ILE A 10 -1.07 11.72 1.56
C ILE A 10 -2.07 10.93 0.72
N PHE A 11 -3.06 11.63 0.16
CA PHE A 11 -4.11 11.00 -0.64
C PHE A 11 -3.67 10.76 -2.08
N GLN A 12 -3.89 9.54 -2.57
CA GLN A 12 -3.62 9.14 -3.94
C GLN A 12 -4.93 8.86 -4.68
N GLU A 13 -5.15 9.62 -5.74
CA GLU A 13 -6.28 9.40 -6.64
C GLU A 13 -6.06 8.13 -7.47
N ARG A 14 -7.13 7.34 -7.58
CA ARG A 14 -7.15 6.05 -8.27
C ARG A 14 -8.49 5.85 -8.96
N VAL A 15 -8.46 5.30 -10.17
CA VAL A 15 -9.67 4.98 -10.96
C VAL A 15 -10.59 3.97 -10.26
N TRP A 16 -10.04 3.19 -9.33
CA TRP A 16 -10.75 2.20 -8.51
C TRP A 16 -11.08 2.72 -7.09
N GLY A 17 -10.67 3.94 -6.76
CA GLY A 17 -10.89 4.53 -5.44
C GLY A 17 -12.32 5.00 -5.22
N GLY A 18 -12.70 5.18 -3.95
CA GLY A 18 -14.05 5.57 -3.57
C GLY A 18 -14.08 6.66 -2.49
N ARG A 19 -15.06 6.56 -1.59
CA ARG A 19 -15.29 7.47 -0.46
C ARG A 19 -15.32 6.76 0.89
N ASN A 20 -14.97 5.47 0.96
CA ASN A 20 -15.03 4.73 2.22
C ASN A 20 -13.99 5.21 3.25
N LEU A 21 -12.86 5.77 2.80
CA LEU A 21 -11.88 6.37 3.72
C LEU A 21 -12.46 7.57 4.48
N GLU A 22 -13.38 8.32 3.86
CA GLU A 22 -14.08 9.41 4.53
C GLU A 22 -15.11 8.86 5.53
N SER A 23 -15.98 7.94 5.12
CA SER A 23 -17.08 7.47 5.95
C SER A 23 -16.64 6.54 7.09
N LEU A 24 -15.66 5.66 6.86
CA LEU A 24 -15.19 4.67 7.84
C LEU A 24 -14.06 5.18 8.72
N PHE A 25 -13.18 6.04 8.18
CA PHE A 25 -11.96 6.50 8.87
C PHE A 25 -11.90 8.01 9.08
N GLY A 26 -12.95 8.76 8.72
CA GLY A 26 -13.02 10.20 8.93
C GLY A 26 -11.98 11.00 8.14
N LYS A 27 -11.46 10.45 7.03
CA LYS A 27 -10.42 11.12 6.24
C LYS A 27 -11.01 12.33 5.50
N PRO A 28 -10.38 13.51 5.56
CA PRO A 28 -10.87 14.73 4.90
C PRO A 28 -10.57 14.70 3.39
N LEU A 29 -11.27 13.86 2.64
CA LEU A 29 -11.03 13.67 1.22
C LEU A 29 -11.53 14.87 0.38
N PRO A 30 -10.79 15.31 -0.65
CA PRO A 30 -11.28 16.30 -1.61
C PRO A 30 -12.59 15.85 -2.28
N ALA A 31 -13.61 16.71 -2.34
CA ALA A 31 -14.97 16.32 -2.71
C ALA A 31 -15.13 15.74 -4.13
N ASP A 32 -14.28 16.14 -5.07
CA ASP A 32 -14.35 15.82 -6.50
C ASP A 32 -13.38 14.70 -6.93
N LYS A 33 -12.70 14.05 -5.98
CA LYS A 33 -11.68 13.03 -6.26
C LYS A 33 -12.06 11.65 -5.76
N ARG A 34 -11.67 10.65 -6.53
CA ARG A 34 -11.76 9.23 -6.16
C ARG A 34 -10.45 8.79 -5.53
N ILE A 35 -10.41 8.69 -4.21
CA ILE A 35 -9.18 8.37 -3.48
C ILE A 35 -9.14 6.88 -3.22
N GLY A 36 -8.14 6.20 -3.79
CA GLY A 36 -7.93 4.77 -3.57
C GLY A 36 -6.91 4.46 -2.49
N GLU A 37 -5.99 5.38 -2.20
CA GLU A 37 -4.99 5.18 -1.15
C GLU A 37 -4.88 6.42 -0.26
N SER A 38 -4.79 6.22 1.04
CA SER A 38 -4.30 7.20 2.02
C SER A 38 -2.97 6.68 2.55
N TRP A 39 -1.86 7.34 2.21
CA TRP A 39 -0.55 6.96 2.74
C TRP A 39 -0.39 7.62 4.10
N GLU A 40 -0.26 6.79 5.13
CA GLU A 40 -0.20 7.21 6.52
C GLU A 40 1.25 7.41 6.96
N ILE A 41 2.18 6.59 6.42
CA ILE A 41 3.62 6.69 6.68
C ILE A 41 4.37 6.44 5.37
N SER A 42 5.21 7.38 4.94
CA SER A 42 6.02 7.27 3.73
C SER A 42 7.31 8.08 3.84
N ASP A 43 8.44 7.49 3.48
CA ASP A 43 9.75 8.16 3.27
C ASP A 43 10.20 8.02 1.80
N ARG A 44 9.22 7.97 0.89
CA ARG A 44 9.48 7.89 -0.55
C ARG A 44 9.75 9.28 -1.14
N PRO A 45 10.72 9.41 -2.07
CA PRO A 45 11.00 10.67 -2.75
C PRO A 45 9.75 11.33 -3.34
N GLY A 46 9.48 12.57 -2.95
CA GLY A 46 8.36 13.36 -3.43
C GLY A 46 7.00 12.99 -2.82
N ALA A 47 6.98 12.09 -1.85
CA ALA A 47 5.79 11.66 -1.11
C ALA A 47 6.15 11.38 0.35
N GLU A 48 6.98 12.21 0.95
CA GLU A 48 7.41 12.10 2.34
C GLU A 48 6.28 12.55 3.29
N SER A 49 6.01 11.77 4.32
CA SER A 49 5.01 12.10 5.34
C SER A 49 5.45 13.32 6.16
N ILE A 50 4.53 14.25 6.40
CA ILE A 50 4.77 15.46 7.19
C ILE A 50 4.19 15.30 8.59
N ILE A 51 4.97 15.61 9.63
CA ILE A 51 4.55 15.53 11.02
C ILE A 51 3.41 16.52 11.27
N ALA A 52 2.31 16.03 11.86
CA ALA A 52 1.08 16.79 12.07
C ALA A 52 0.97 17.41 13.47
N ASN A 53 1.78 17.00 14.44
CA ASN A 53 1.62 17.37 15.84
C ASN A 53 2.93 17.76 16.55
N GLY A 54 2.77 18.56 17.60
CA GLY A 54 3.84 18.89 18.55
C GLY A 54 4.93 19.82 17.98
N PRO A 55 6.06 19.95 18.70
CA PRO A 55 7.13 20.89 18.35
C PRO A 55 7.83 20.65 17.00
N LEU A 56 7.77 19.42 16.47
CA LEU A 56 8.36 19.05 15.18
C LEU A 56 7.34 19.09 14.03
N ALA A 57 6.11 19.56 14.26
CA ALA A 57 5.10 19.67 13.21
C ALA A 57 5.60 20.48 12.01
N GLY A 58 5.28 20.00 10.80
CA GLY A 58 5.74 20.58 9.53
C GLY A 58 7.07 20.03 9.00
N LEU A 59 7.85 19.32 9.83
CA LEU A 59 9.03 18.59 9.37
C LEU A 59 8.62 17.23 8.77
N SER A 60 9.46 16.69 7.89
CA SER A 60 9.18 15.43 7.19
C SER A 60 9.75 14.21 7.90
N LEU A 61 9.22 13.02 7.58
CA LEU A 61 9.81 11.74 7.99
C LEU A 61 11.24 11.59 7.44
N ARG A 62 11.52 12.14 6.26
CA ARG A 62 12.88 12.19 5.70
C ARG A 62 13.85 12.95 6.60
N TRP A 63 13.44 14.13 7.08
CA TRP A 63 14.24 14.92 8.02
C TRP A 63 14.49 14.13 9.32
N LEU A 64 13.48 13.43 9.85
CA LEU A 64 13.68 12.55 11.01
C LEU A 64 14.67 11.41 10.72
N MET A 65 14.62 10.81 9.54
CA MET A 65 15.57 9.79 9.11
C MET A 65 16.99 10.33 8.86
N GLU A 66 17.17 11.64 8.68
CA GLU A 66 18.48 12.26 8.51
C GLU A 66 19.08 12.70 9.85
N GLU A 67 18.26 13.31 10.71
CA GLU A 67 18.73 13.95 11.94
C GLU A 67 18.52 13.11 13.20
N HIS A 68 17.59 12.13 13.15
CA HIS A 68 17.10 11.41 14.33
C HIS A 68 16.88 9.90 14.09
N ALA A 69 17.54 9.29 13.09
CA ALA A 69 17.31 7.90 12.69
C ALA A 69 17.49 6.89 13.82
N GLU A 70 18.56 7.02 14.61
CA GLU A 70 18.86 6.10 15.72
C GLU A 70 17.74 6.09 16.77
N GLU A 71 17.22 7.27 17.11
CA GLU A 71 16.11 7.40 18.07
C GLU A 71 14.78 6.92 17.47
N LEU A 72 14.53 7.19 16.19
CA LEU A 72 13.30 6.81 15.49
C LEU A 72 13.19 5.30 15.26
N LEU A 73 14.28 4.67 14.82
CA LEU A 73 14.31 3.26 14.45
C LEU A 73 14.65 2.33 15.62
N GLY A 74 15.37 2.83 16.61
CA GLY A 74 15.97 1.99 17.65
C GLY A 74 16.87 0.93 17.03
N ASN A 75 16.51 -0.35 17.20
CA ASN A 75 17.28 -1.49 16.68
C ASN A 75 16.85 -1.97 15.29
N VAL A 76 15.86 -1.32 14.68
CA VAL A 76 15.38 -1.69 13.34
C VAL A 76 16.34 -1.12 12.30
N PRO A 77 16.86 -1.91 11.35
CA PRO A 77 17.70 -1.38 10.29
C PRO A 77 16.89 -0.48 9.36
N ASP A 78 17.52 0.58 8.87
CA ASP A 78 16.97 1.34 7.76
C ASP A 78 16.95 0.51 6.46
N ARG A 79 16.32 1.06 5.42
CA ARG A 79 16.39 0.51 4.06
C ARG A 79 17.14 1.47 3.15
N ASN A 80 18.47 1.34 3.13
CA ASN A 80 19.38 2.20 2.36
C ASN A 80 19.23 3.67 2.75
N GLY A 81 19.26 3.94 4.05
CA GLY A 81 19.10 5.27 4.64
C GLY A 81 17.66 5.78 4.68
N ARG A 82 16.65 4.97 4.31
CA ARG A 82 15.22 5.32 4.35
C ARG A 82 14.44 4.60 5.42
N PHE A 83 13.30 5.17 5.82
CA PHE A 83 12.37 4.48 6.69
C PHE A 83 11.90 3.17 6.03
N PRO A 84 11.93 2.03 6.75
CA PRO A 84 11.78 0.71 6.11
C PRO A 84 10.34 0.36 5.69
N TRP A 85 9.34 1.11 6.13
CA TRP A 85 7.92 0.81 5.89
C TRP A 85 7.21 1.89 5.09
N LEU A 86 6.22 1.46 4.31
CA LEU A 86 5.18 2.29 3.72
C LEU A 86 3.84 1.78 4.24
N ALA A 87 3.15 2.59 5.04
CA ALA A 87 1.85 2.23 5.62
C ALA A 87 0.73 2.98 4.90
N LYS A 88 -0.33 2.26 4.55
CA LYS A 88 -1.44 2.79 3.75
C LYS A 88 -2.78 2.25 4.22
N LEU A 89 -3.82 3.04 4.03
CA LEU A 89 -5.20 2.58 3.95
C LEU A 89 -5.62 2.56 2.47
N LEU A 90 -6.29 1.50 2.05
CA LEU A 90 -6.77 1.34 0.68
C LEU A 90 -8.31 1.28 0.64
N ASP A 91 -8.89 1.95 -0.35
CA ASP A 91 -10.33 1.88 -0.67
C ASP A 91 -10.51 1.26 -2.06
N ALA A 92 -10.72 -0.05 -2.07
CA ALA A 92 -10.96 -0.83 -3.28
C ALA A 92 -12.45 -0.84 -3.64
N GLU A 93 -12.99 0.31 -4.09
CA GLU A 93 -14.38 0.44 -4.52
C GLU A 93 -14.66 -0.31 -5.84
N ALA A 94 -13.64 -0.44 -6.69
CA ALA A 94 -13.66 -1.28 -7.89
C ALA A 94 -12.43 -2.20 -7.95
N ASP A 95 -12.45 -3.17 -8.88
CA ASP A 95 -11.35 -4.10 -9.07
C ASP A 95 -10.04 -3.36 -9.43
N LEU A 96 -8.96 -3.72 -8.72
CA LEU A 96 -7.61 -3.26 -9.00
C LEU A 96 -7.00 -4.08 -10.14
N SER A 97 -5.96 -3.55 -10.77
CA SER A 97 -5.14 -4.34 -11.69
C SER A 97 -4.52 -5.55 -10.97
N VAL A 98 -4.45 -6.69 -11.64
CA VAL A 98 -3.62 -7.82 -11.20
C VAL A 98 -2.16 -7.43 -11.27
N GLN A 99 -1.42 -7.63 -10.17
CA GLN A 99 -0.03 -7.19 -10.03
C GLN A 99 0.85 -8.33 -9.50
N VAL A 100 2.13 -8.30 -9.88
CA VAL A 100 3.18 -9.13 -9.29
C VAL A 100 4.38 -8.25 -8.98
N HIS A 101 4.93 -8.39 -7.77
CA HIS A 101 6.18 -7.74 -7.41
C HIS A 101 7.37 -8.60 -7.84
N PRO A 102 8.34 -8.05 -8.59
CA PRO A 102 9.50 -8.82 -9.01
C PRO A 102 10.36 -9.24 -7.81
N PRO A 103 10.98 -10.42 -7.85
CA PRO A 103 12.02 -10.81 -6.90
C PRO A 103 13.17 -9.80 -6.84
N ALA A 104 13.86 -9.75 -5.70
CA ALA A 104 14.95 -8.79 -5.46
C ALA A 104 16.07 -8.89 -6.49
N GLU A 105 16.34 -10.07 -7.02
CA GLU A 105 17.43 -10.34 -7.96
C GLU A 105 17.18 -9.69 -9.34
N ILE A 106 15.92 -9.52 -9.75
CA ILE A 106 15.56 -9.01 -11.08
C ILE A 106 14.90 -7.63 -11.06
N ALA A 107 14.41 -7.17 -9.90
CA ALA A 107 13.69 -5.90 -9.79
C ALA A 107 14.47 -4.69 -10.37
N PRO A 108 15.78 -4.50 -10.08
CA PRO A 108 16.53 -3.37 -10.63
C PRO A 108 16.64 -3.40 -12.16
N ALA A 109 16.79 -4.58 -12.76
CA ALA A 109 16.88 -4.74 -14.21
C ALA A 109 15.56 -4.40 -14.93
N LEU A 110 14.44 -4.50 -14.21
CA LEU A 110 13.11 -4.10 -14.68
C LEU A 110 12.77 -2.64 -14.34
N GLY A 111 13.70 -1.89 -13.76
CA GLY A 111 13.47 -0.52 -13.28
C GLY A 111 12.50 -0.45 -12.09
N GLY A 112 12.34 -1.55 -11.35
CA GLY A 112 11.44 -1.66 -10.22
C GLY A 112 12.16 -1.92 -8.90
N GLU A 113 11.37 -1.98 -7.83
CA GLU A 113 11.82 -2.37 -6.50
C GLU A 113 11.14 -3.70 -6.13
N SER A 114 11.88 -4.60 -5.48
CA SER A 114 11.25 -5.73 -4.83
C SER A 114 10.45 -5.25 -3.63
N LYS A 115 9.27 -5.83 -3.46
CA LYS A 115 8.33 -5.45 -2.42
C LYS A 115 7.63 -6.70 -1.90
N THR A 116 7.79 -6.93 -0.62
CA THR A 116 6.87 -7.77 0.14
C THR A 116 5.82 -6.87 0.77
N GLU A 117 4.65 -7.43 1.05
CA GLU A 117 3.57 -6.72 1.70
C GLU A 117 2.77 -7.66 2.58
N ALA A 118 1.95 -7.07 3.44
CA ALA A 118 0.92 -7.74 4.19
C ALA A 118 -0.32 -6.85 4.14
N TRP A 119 -1.50 -7.47 4.10
CA TRP A 119 -2.77 -6.77 4.10
C TRP A 119 -3.55 -7.12 5.35
N TYR A 120 -4.13 -6.12 5.99
CA TYR A 120 -5.13 -6.31 7.02
C TYR A 120 -6.47 -5.78 6.51
N ILE A 121 -7.49 -6.62 6.55
CA ILE A 121 -8.82 -6.29 6.02
C ILE A 121 -9.62 -5.59 7.10
N ALA A 122 -9.54 -4.26 7.12
CA ALA A 122 -10.23 -3.45 8.11
C ALA A 122 -11.76 -3.40 7.89
N HIS A 123 -12.22 -3.59 6.65
CA HIS A 123 -13.63 -3.63 6.29
C HIS A 123 -13.83 -4.47 5.03
N ALA A 124 -14.94 -5.21 4.95
CA ALA A 124 -15.32 -5.98 3.78
C ALA A 124 -16.86 -6.00 3.62
N THR A 125 -17.34 -5.70 2.42
CA THR A 125 -18.76 -5.84 2.08
C THR A 125 -19.12 -7.30 1.81
N PRO A 126 -20.41 -7.70 1.89
CA PRO A 126 -20.81 -9.06 1.48
C PRO A 126 -20.34 -9.40 0.07
N GLY A 127 -19.64 -10.53 -0.07
CA GLY A 127 -19.06 -10.98 -1.35
C GLY A 127 -17.75 -10.31 -1.75
N ALA A 128 -17.16 -9.47 -0.89
CA ALA A 128 -15.84 -8.91 -1.12
C ALA A 128 -14.79 -10.03 -1.24
N ARG A 129 -13.79 -9.78 -2.09
CA ARG A 129 -12.83 -10.81 -2.52
C ARG A 129 -11.45 -10.21 -2.72
N ILE A 130 -10.45 -11.07 -2.58
CA ILE A 130 -9.04 -10.81 -2.90
C ILE A 130 -8.63 -11.78 -3.99
N ILE A 131 -7.94 -11.28 -5.01
CA ILE A 131 -7.32 -12.10 -6.03
C ILE A 131 -5.85 -12.28 -5.65
N ALA A 132 -5.46 -13.51 -5.31
CA ALA A 132 -4.09 -13.80 -4.86
C ALA A 132 -3.69 -15.24 -5.15
N GLY A 133 -2.61 -15.40 -5.91
CA GLY A 133 -2.08 -16.70 -6.30
C GLY A 133 -2.70 -17.28 -7.57
N LEU A 134 -2.11 -18.38 -8.03
CA LEU A 134 -2.56 -19.15 -9.20
C LEU A 134 -3.09 -20.51 -8.74
N PRO A 135 -4.02 -21.12 -9.50
CA PRO A 135 -4.40 -22.52 -9.32
C PRO A 135 -3.17 -23.44 -9.35
N GLU A 136 -3.19 -24.54 -8.58
CA GLU A 136 -2.04 -25.45 -8.46
C GLU A 136 -1.62 -26.07 -9.79
N ASP A 137 -2.56 -26.27 -10.71
CA ASP A 137 -2.36 -26.84 -12.04
C ASP A 137 -2.06 -25.80 -13.12
N MET A 138 -1.97 -24.51 -12.77
CA MET A 138 -1.67 -23.45 -13.71
C MET A 138 -0.24 -23.56 -14.25
N THR A 139 -0.11 -23.66 -15.58
CA THR A 139 1.18 -23.67 -16.27
C THR A 139 1.49 -22.31 -16.89
N ARG A 140 2.77 -22.05 -17.19
CA ARG A 140 3.20 -20.82 -17.86
C ARG A 140 2.52 -20.63 -19.22
N ASP A 141 2.40 -21.69 -20.01
CA ASP A 141 1.84 -21.63 -21.35
C ASP A 141 0.32 -21.38 -21.29
N ALA A 142 -0.40 -22.09 -20.40
CA ALA A 142 -1.83 -21.85 -20.18
C ALA A 142 -2.11 -20.43 -19.65
N PHE A 143 -1.27 -19.92 -18.75
CA PHE A 143 -1.37 -18.54 -18.28
C PHE A 143 -1.15 -17.54 -19.42
N ALA A 144 -0.15 -17.79 -20.27
CA ALA A 144 0.16 -16.92 -21.41
C ALA A 144 -0.96 -16.87 -22.45
N GLU A 145 -1.67 -17.99 -22.69
CA GLU A 145 -2.83 -18.03 -23.59
C GLU A 145 -4.02 -17.18 -23.08
N ARG A 146 -4.16 -17.04 -21.76
CA ARG A 146 -5.23 -16.25 -21.12
C ARG A 146 -4.91 -14.76 -21.02
N LEU A 147 -3.64 -14.35 -21.21
CA LEU A 147 -3.26 -12.95 -21.11
C LEU A 147 -4.02 -12.09 -22.13
N GLY A 148 -4.64 -11.01 -21.64
CA GLY A 148 -5.42 -10.09 -22.47
C GLY A 148 -6.81 -10.59 -22.86
N GLN A 149 -7.21 -11.79 -22.44
CA GLN A 149 -8.57 -12.27 -22.62
C GLN A 149 -9.51 -11.62 -21.60
N PRO A 150 -10.79 -11.39 -21.94
CA PRO A 150 -11.77 -10.79 -21.02
C PRO A 150 -11.97 -11.59 -19.72
N ASP A 151 -11.70 -12.90 -19.76
CA ASP A 151 -11.84 -13.84 -18.64
C ASP A 151 -10.52 -14.12 -17.91
N PHE A 152 -9.48 -13.29 -18.12
CA PHE A 152 -8.17 -13.47 -17.47
C PHE A 152 -8.28 -13.57 -15.94
N ALA A 153 -9.18 -12.81 -15.31
CA ALA A 153 -9.35 -12.86 -13.86
C ALA A 153 -9.81 -14.25 -13.36
N ASP A 154 -10.49 -15.03 -14.19
CA ASP A 154 -11.00 -16.36 -13.82
C ASP A 154 -9.89 -17.42 -13.73
N CYS A 155 -8.69 -17.11 -14.23
CA CYS A 155 -7.52 -18.00 -14.13
C CYS A 155 -6.72 -17.80 -12.83
N LEU A 156 -7.21 -16.96 -11.91
CA LEU A 156 -6.54 -16.58 -10.67
C LEU A 156 -7.33 -17.12 -9.47
N ASN A 157 -6.63 -17.37 -8.36
CA ASN A 157 -7.32 -17.77 -7.14
C ASN A 157 -8.08 -16.59 -6.53
N VAL A 158 -9.27 -16.89 -6.04
CA VAL A 158 -10.12 -15.93 -5.33
C VAL A 158 -10.26 -16.35 -3.88
N ILE A 159 -9.92 -15.44 -2.98
CA ILE A 159 -10.03 -15.61 -1.53
C ILE A 159 -11.14 -14.69 -1.04
N ALA A 160 -12.00 -15.18 -0.15
CA ALA A 160 -13.01 -14.33 0.50
C ALA A 160 -12.31 -13.26 1.34
N ALA A 161 -12.71 -12.00 1.16
CA ALA A 161 -12.25 -10.91 2.02
C ALA A 161 -13.14 -10.86 3.26
N GLU A 162 -12.55 -11.13 4.43
CA GLU A 162 -13.24 -11.09 5.71
C GLU A 162 -12.61 -10.01 6.58
N ALA A 163 -13.43 -9.18 7.23
CA ALA A 163 -12.94 -8.20 8.19
C ALA A 163 -12.15 -8.88 9.31
N ASP A 164 -11.15 -8.17 9.84
CA ASP A 164 -10.27 -8.62 10.92
C ASP A 164 -9.37 -9.82 10.57
N LYS A 165 -9.15 -10.07 9.27
CA LYS A 165 -8.16 -11.02 8.77
C LYS A 165 -6.93 -10.32 8.21
N ALA A 166 -5.81 -11.03 8.22
CA ALA A 166 -4.58 -10.61 7.57
C ALA A 166 -4.11 -11.65 6.54
N LEU A 167 -3.50 -11.17 5.46
CA LEU A 167 -2.84 -11.96 4.41
C LEU A 167 -1.41 -11.49 4.22
#